data_AF-A0A972TNY8-F1
#
_entry.id   AF-A0A972TNY8-F1
#
_cell.length_a   1.000
_cell.length_b   1.000
_cell.length_c   1.000
_cell.angle_alpha   90.00
_cell.angle_beta   90.00
_cell.angle_gamma   90.00
#
_symmetry.space_group_name_H-M   'P 1'
#
loop_
_entity.id
_entity.type
_entity.pdbx_description
1 polymer ?
#
loop_
_entity_poly.entity_id
_entity_poly.type
_entity_poly.pdbx_seq_one_letter_code
_entity_poly.pdbx_strand_id
1 'polypeptide(L)' 'MEVHIDPKTALSDGHQSLNPEQFTKLMNELRPFVEAAGRKL' A
#
# COMPACT_ATOMS: atom_id res chain seq x y z
N MET A 1 -1.01 -6.05 -4.41
CA MET A 1 -0.07 -5.30 -3.56
C MET A 1 0.00 -6.03 -2.25
N GLU A 2 1.19 -6.40 -1.83
CA GLU A 2 1.40 -7.17 -0.60
C GLU A 2 1.88 -6.24 0.51
N VAL A 3 1.44 -6.52 1.74
CA VAL A 3 1.77 -5.73 2.93
C VAL A 3 2.26 -6.68 4.01
N HIS A 4 3.42 -6.38 4.59
CA HIS A 4 3.99 -7.13 5.69
C HIS A 4 4.46 -6.17 6.78
N ILE A 5 4.28 -6.53 8.06
CA ILE A 5 4.64 -5.65 9.19
C ILE A 5 6.14 -5.35 9.24
N ASP A 6 6.96 -6.35 8.87
CA ASP A 6 8.40 -6.23 8.67
C ASP A 6 8.81 -6.89 7.34
N PRO A 7 8.79 -6.17 6.22
CA PRO A 7 9.07 -6.75 4.91
C PRO A 7 10.45 -7.42 4.80
N LYS A 8 11.43 -7.02 5.65
CA LYS A 8 12.79 -7.57 5.60
C LYS A 8 12.86 -9.03 6.05
N THR A 9 11.90 -9.49 6.85
CA THR A 9 11.85 -10.86 7.38
C THR A 9 10.80 -11.72 6.71
N ALA A 10 10.14 -11.23 5.66
CA ALA A 10 9.09 -11.99 4.99
C ALA A 10 9.67 -13.23 4.31
N LEU A 11 9.01 -14.38 4.50
CA LEU A 11 9.43 -15.66 3.93
C LEU A 11 9.20 -15.75 2.41
N SER A 12 8.39 -14.84 1.86
CA SER A 12 8.15 -14.65 0.43
C SER A 12 7.96 -13.16 0.18
N ASP A 13 8.46 -12.67 -0.96
CA ASP A 13 8.11 -11.36 -1.54
C ASP A 13 8.31 -10.13 -0.65
N GLY A 14 9.19 -10.23 0.34
CA GLY A 14 9.51 -9.15 1.28
C GLY A 14 10.08 -7.89 0.62
N HIS A 15 10.89 -8.06 -0.43
CA HIS A 15 11.49 -6.91 -1.12
C HIS A 15 10.46 -6.00 -1.82
N GLN A 16 9.34 -6.58 -2.25
CA GLN A 16 8.26 -5.86 -2.95
C GLN A 16 7.04 -5.59 -2.05
N SER A 17 7.05 -6.09 -0.82
CA SER A 17 6.02 -5.83 0.17
C SER A 17 6.16 -4.44 0.77
N LEU A 18 5.05 -3.72 0.91
CA LEU A 18 5.01 -2.48 1.68
C LEU A 18 4.92 -2.78 3.17
N ASN A 19 5.47 -1.91 4.00
CA ASN A 19 5.09 -1.87 5.40
C ASN A 19 3.71 -1.16 5.58
N PRO A 20 3.06 -1.30 6.75
CA PRO A 20 1.73 -0.72 6.96
C PRO A 20 1.66 0.81 6.79
N GLU A 21 2.74 1.51 7.11
CA GLU A 21 2.82 2.97 7.01
C GLU A 21 2.93 3.42 5.54
N GLN A 22 3.76 2.71 4.75
CA GLN A 22 3.86 2.90 3.30
C GLN A 22 2.54 2.60 2.59
N PHE A 23 1.84 1.54 3.01
CA PHE A 23 0.51 1.22 2.48
C PHE A 23 -0.49 2.35 2.77
N THR A 24 -0.55 2.81 4.03
CA THR A 24 -1.45 3.90 4.44
C THR A 24 -1.16 5.18 3.66
N LYS A 25 0.12 5.52 3.49
CA LYS A 25 0.54 6.67 2.69
C LYS A 25 0.08 6.54 1.24
N LEU A 26 0.31 5.38 0.61
CA LEU A 26 -0.12 5.13 -0.77
C LEU A 26 -1.64 5.25 -0.94
N MET A 27 -2.44 4.70 -0.01
CA MET A 27 -3.90 4.81 -0.08
C MET A 27 -4.36 6.27 0.05
N ASN A 28 -3.72 7.07 0.90
CA ASN A 28 -3.99 8.50 1.02
C ASN A 28 -3.62 9.28 -0.25
N GLU A 29 -2.51 8.92 -0.89
CA GLU A 29 -2.07 9.52 -2.16
C GLU A 29 -2.99 9.13 -3.33
N LEU A 30 -3.58 7.93 -3.31
CA LEU A 30 -4.54 7.47 -4.32
C LEU A 30 -5.93 8.11 -4.18
N ARG A 31 -6.34 8.48 -2.97
CA ARG A 31 -7.66 9.06 -2.68
C ARG A 31 -8.07 10.21 -3.62
N PRO A 32 -7.27 11.25 -3.87
CA PRO A 32 -7.66 12.33 -4.79
C PRO A 32 -7.94 11.84 -6.23
N PHE A 33 -7.23 10.82 -6.70
CA PHE A 33 -7.45 10.26 -8.05
C PHE A 33 -8.76 9.46 -8.11
N VAL A 34 -9.07 8.72 -7.05
CA VAL A 34 -10.33 7.95 -6.96
C VAL A 34 -11.54 8.88 -6.87
N GLU A 35 -11.43 9.95 -6.08
CA GLU A 35 -12.44 11.01 -5.99
C GLU A 35 -12.64 11.69 -7.35
N ALA A 36 -11.56 12.07 -8.04
CA ALA A 36 -11.62 12.68 -9.36
C ALA A 36 -12.25 11.75 -10.42
N ALA A 37 -12.04 10.44 -10.29
CA ALA A 37 -12.64 9.43 -11.15
C ALA A 37 -14.12 9.14 -10.82
N GLY A 38 -14.69 9.74 -9.76
CA GLY A 38 -16.04 9.45 -9.29
C GLY A 38 -16.22 8.03 -8.77
N ARG A 39 -15.14 7.40 -8.29
CA ARG A 39 -15.10 6.02 -7.79
C ARG A 39 -14.99 6.00 -6.26
N LYS A 40 -15.08 4.80 -5.68
CA LYS A 40 -14.81 4.55 -4.25
C LYS A 40 -13.59 3.63 -4.14
N LEU A 41 -12.77 3.88 -3.12
CA LEU A 41 -11.64 3.02 -2.73
C LEU A 41 -12.14 1.74 -2.08
#